data_AF-A0A2J0MWA2-F1
#
_entry.id   AF-A0A2J0MWA2-F1
#
_cell.length_a   1.000
_cell.length_b   1.000
_cell.length_c   1.000
_cell.angle_alpha   90.00
_cell.angle_beta   90.00
_cell.angle_gamma   90.00
#
_symmetry.space_group_name_H-M   'P 1'
#
loop_
_entity.id
_entity.type
_entity.pdbx_description
1 polymer ?
#
loop_
_entity_poly.entity_id
_entity_poly.type
_entity_poly.pdbx_seq_one_letter_code
_entity_poly.pdbx_strand_id
1 'polypeptide(L)'
;KFGMANTGEFRVALKQGNIEQAKAWLAHIAEHQDDFPQYHDTWDSWYMDRKKEITQQELKEKFSMGNTEEFRQALDGGEIEKAKAWLEHIVANKDSFPQYHSTWERWLADRQDDIEAAEIEFS
;
A
#
# COMPACT_ATOMS: atom_id res chain seq x y z
N LYS A 1 -25.19 -0.18 -3.59
CA LYS A 1 -24.40 -1.33 -3.06
C LYS A 1 -23.11 -1.38 -3.83
N PHE A 2 -21.96 -1.32 -3.16
CA PHE A 2 -20.62 -1.22 -3.74
C PHE A 2 -20.16 -2.48 -4.51
N GLY A 3 -21.08 -3.33 -4.98
CA GLY A 3 -20.76 -4.58 -5.68
C GLY A 3 -19.96 -5.61 -4.88
N MET A 4 -19.77 -5.39 -3.57
CA MET A 4 -19.01 -6.24 -2.67
C MET A 4 -19.84 -6.52 -1.41
N ALA A 5 -20.12 -7.79 -1.14
CA ALA A 5 -20.88 -8.26 0.01
C ALA A 5 -19.96 -8.71 1.16
N ASN A 6 -18.69 -9.01 0.90
CA ASN A 6 -17.76 -9.54 1.88
C ASN A 6 -16.29 -9.29 1.48
N THR A 7 -15.36 -9.64 2.39
CA THR A 7 -13.90 -9.56 2.20
C THR A 7 -13.39 -10.34 0.97
N GLY A 8 -14.06 -11.42 0.58
CA GLY A 8 -13.69 -12.20 -0.61
C GLY A 8 -13.88 -11.39 -1.89
N GLU A 9 -15.05 -10.78 -2.05
CA GLU A 9 -15.37 -9.90 -3.19
C GLU A 9 -14.49 -8.63 -3.19
N PHE A 10 -14.17 -8.09 -2.01
CA PHE A 10 -13.19 -7.02 -1.84
C PHE A 10 -11.82 -7.37 -2.44
N ARG A 11 -11.27 -8.55 -2.12
CA ARG A 11 -9.98 -8.98 -2.66
C ARG A 11 -10.02 -9.23 -4.16
N VAL A 12 -11.16 -9.69 -4.69
CA VAL A 12 -11.35 -9.83 -6.14
C VAL A 12 -11.34 -8.45 -6.81
N ALA A 13 -12.07 -7.48 -6.25
CA ALA A 13 -12.10 -6.11 -6.77
C ALA A 13 -10.71 -5.48 -6.79
N LEU A 14 -9.91 -5.65 -5.72
CA LEU A 14 -8.52 -5.19 -5.69
C LEU A 14 -7.67 -5.82 -6.81
N LYS A 15 -7.76 -7.14 -7.01
CA LYS A 15 -7.00 -7.82 -8.07
C LYS A 15 -7.40 -7.40 -9.49
N GLN A 16 -8.61 -6.86 -9.66
CA GLN A 16 -9.13 -6.34 -10.93
C GLN A 16 -8.81 -4.85 -11.15
N GLY A 17 -8.15 -4.20 -10.19
CA GLY A 17 -7.85 -2.77 -10.22
C GLY A 17 -9.00 -1.85 -9.87
N ASN A 18 -10.05 -2.38 -9.24
CA ASN A 18 -11.17 -1.58 -8.74
C ASN A 18 -10.84 -0.98 -7.36
N ILE A 19 -9.68 -0.33 -7.22
CA ILE A 19 -9.17 0.19 -5.93
C ILE A 19 -10.11 1.23 -5.33
N GLU A 20 -10.59 2.19 -6.12
CA GLU A 20 -11.48 3.25 -5.61
C GLU A 20 -12.82 2.68 -5.10
N GLN A 21 -13.31 1.64 -5.76
CA GLN A 21 -14.51 0.93 -5.30
C GLN A 21 -14.25 0.20 -3.98
N ALA A 22 -13.09 -0.46 -3.85
CA ALA A 22 -12.66 -1.13 -2.62
C ALA A 22 -12.49 -0.15 -1.45
N LYS A 23 -11.92 1.03 -1.70
CA LYS A 23 -11.82 2.13 -0.72
C LYS A 23 -13.20 2.61 -0.26
N ALA A 24 -14.11 2.88 -1.20
CA ALA A 24 -15.46 3.34 -0.89
C ALA A 24 -16.24 2.31 -0.07
N TRP A 25 -16.09 1.01 -0.39
CA TRP A 25 -16.70 -0.07 0.40
C TRP A 25 -16.14 -0.15 1.82
N LEU A 26 -14.81 -0.06 1.98
CA LEU A 26 -14.17 -0.08 3.29
C LEU A 26 -14.58 1.14 4.14
N ALA A 27 -14.63 2.33 3.53
CA ALA A 27 -15.08 3.55 4.18
C ALA A 27 -16.55 3.43 4.64
N HIS A 28 -17.42 2.89 3.80
CA HIS A 28 -18.81 2.67 4.17
C HIS A 28 -18.96 1.74 5.38
N ILE A 29 -18.20 0.65 5.44
CA ILE A 29 -18.21 -0.26 6.60
C ILE A 29 -17.70 0.44 7.85
N ALA A 30 -16.66 1.27 7.74
CA ALA A 30 -16.15 2.07 8.86
C ALA A 30 -17.16 3.08 9.40
N GLU A 31 -17.94 3.71 8.53
CA GLU A 31 -19.00 4.65 8.92
C GLU A 31 -20.23 3.97 9.53
N HIS A 32 -20.48 2.71 9.17
CA HIS A 32 -21.67 1.94 9.56
C HIS A 32 -21.29 0.68 10.34
N GLN A 33 -20.25 0.75 11.16
CA GLN A 33 -19.64 -0.42 11.82
C GLN A 33 -20.69 -1.33 12.49
N ASP A 34 -21.69 -0.76 13.16
CA ASP A 34 -22.78 -1.48 13.84
C ASP A 34 -23.60 -2.39 12.91
N ASP A 35 -23.70 -2.07 11.63
CA ASP A 35 -24.42 -2.86 10.62
C ASP A 35 -23.61 -4.09 10.14
N PHE A 36 -22.34 -4.20 10.55
CA PHE A 36 -21.42 -5.27 10.15
C PHE A 36 -20.89 -6.07 11.36
N PRO A 37 -21.76 -6.74 12.14
CA PRO A 37 -21.38 -7.45 13.36
C PRO A 37 -20.35 -8.56 13.12
N GLN A 38 -20.27 -9.09 11.90
CA GLN A 38 -19.27 -10.10 11.52
C GLN A 38 -17.81 -9.61 11.62
N TYR A 39 -17.57 -8.30 11.74
CA TYR A 39 -16.23 -7.73 11.88
C TYR A 39 -15.95 -7.14 13.26
N HIS A 40 -16.93 -7.09 14.16
CA HIS A 40 -16.80 -6.40 15.46
C HIS A 40 -15.66 -6.97 16.32
N ASP A 41 -15.62 -8.28 16.51
CA ASP A 41 -14.64 -8.94 17.38
C ASP A 41 -13.19 -8.76 16.90
N THR A 42 -13.00 -8.46 15.62
CA THR A 42 -11.68 -8.31 15.00
C THR A 42 -11.51 -6.95 14.32
N TRP A 43 -12.30 -5.94 14.73
CA TRP A 43 -12.42 -4.68 14.01
C TRP A 43 -11.07 -4.05 13.65
N ASP A 44 -10.24 -3.82 14.66
CA ASP A 44 -8.96 -3.12 14.49
C ASP A 44 -8.03 -3.89 13.55
N SER A 45 -7.88 -5.21 13.74
CA SER A 45 -7.01 -6.03 12.91
C SER A 45 -7.57 -6.21 11.50
N TRP A 46 -8.87 -6.45 11.37
CA TRP A 46 -9.57 -6.59 10.09
C TRP A 46 -9.48 -5.31 9.27
N TYR A 47 -9.75 -4.15 9.87
CA TYR A 47 -9.73 -2.85 9.19
C TYR A 47 -8.32 -2.50 8.72
N MET A 48 -7.31 -2.71 9.58
CA MET A 48 -5.91 -2.49 9.22
C MET A 48 -5.44 -3.43 8.11
N ASP A 49 -5.86 -4.70 8.12
CA ASP A 49 -5.57 -5.63 7.04
C ASP A 49 -6.18 -5.18 5.69
N ARG A 50 -7.41 -4.64 5.69
CA ARG A 50 -8.03 -4.13 4.47
C ARG A 50 -7.32 -2.87 3.95
N LYS A 51 -6.93 -1.96 4.83
CA LYS A 51 -6.10 -0.79 4.45
C LYS A 51 -4.78 -1.23 3.84
N LYS A 52 -4.09 -2.20 4.45
CA LYS A 52 -2.86 -2.77 3.94
C LYS A 52 -3.05 -3.40 2.55
N GLU A 53 -4.11 -4.20 2.36
CA GLU A 53 -4.44 -4.81 1.07
C GLU A 53 -4.66 -3.74 -0.03
N ILE A 54 -5.37 -2.64 0.28
CA ILE A 54 -5.53 -1.50 -0.62
C ILE A 54 -4.17 -0.88 -0.97
N THR A 55 -3.38 -0.48 0.03
CA THR A 55 -2.14 0.26 -0.23
C THR A 55 -1.11 -0.60 -0.96
N GLN A 56 -1.06 -1.90 -0.70
CA GLN A 56 -0.22 -2.84 -1.46
C GLN A 56 -0.65 -2.95 -2.93
N GLN A 57 -1.95 -2.94 -3.20
CA GLN A 57 -2.45 -2.95 -4.57
C GLN A 57 -2.16 -1.62 -5.28
N GLU A 58 -2.29 -0.48 -4.59
CA GLU A 58 -1.90 0.83 -5.13
C GLU A 58 -0.43 0.89 -5.53
N LEU A 59 0.46 0.32 -4.72
CA LEU A 59 1.88 0.27 -5.02
C LEU A 59 2.15 -0.46 -6.35
N LYS A 60 1.51 -1.61 -6.54
CA LYS A 60 1.62 -2.40 -7.78
C LYS A 60 1.03 -1.69 -9.00
N GLU A 61 -0.12 -1.04 -8.86
CA GLU A 61 -0.76 -0.37 -10.00
C GLU A 61 -0.08 0.93 -10.41
N LYS A 62 0.32 1.75 -9.44
CA LYS A 62 0.92 3.05 -9.72
C LYS A 62 2.38 2.94 -10.13
N PHE A 63 3.10 1.98 -9.55
CA PHE A 63 4.55 1.92 -9.67
C PHE A 63 5.08 0.57 -10.14
N SER A 64 4.23 -0.43 -10.41
CA SER A 64 4.68 -1.78 -10.77
C SER A 64 5.68 -2.40 -9.76
N MET A 65 5.66 -1.92 -8.52
CA MET A 65 6.56 -2.30 -7.44
C MET A 65 5.73 -2.46 -6.17
N GLY A 66 5.67 -3.66 -5.60
CA GLY A 66 5.01 -3.96 -4.34
C GLY A 66 5.96 -4.10 -3.15
N ASN A 67 7.27 -4.15 -3.37
CA ASN A 67 8.23 -4.37 -2.29
C ASN A 67 9.60 -3.68 -2.53
N THR A 68 10.47 -3.76 -1.52
CA THR A 68 11.80 -3.14 -1.52
C THR A 68 12.77 -3.75 -2.54
N GLU A 69 12.60 -5.02 -2.91
CA GLU A 69 13.44 -5.68 -3.94
C GLU A 69 13.11 -5.12 -5.32
N GLU A 70 11.82 -5.04 -5.67
CA GLU A 70 11.37 -4.44 -6.92
C GLU A 70 11.74 -2.94 -7.01
N PHE A 71 11.73 -2.23 -5.88
CA PHE A 71 12.26 -0.88 -5.78
C PHE A 71 13.75 -0.79 -6.16
N ARG A 72 14.59 -1.69 -5.64
CA ARG A 72 16.03 -1.70 -5.99
C ARG A 72 16.25 -2.07 -7.46
N GLN A 73 15.49 -3.04 -7.98
CA GLN A 73 15.54 -3.38 -9.40
C GLN A 73 15.17 -2.21 -10.31
N ALA A 74 14.20 -1.38 -9.90
CA ALA A 74 13.85 -0.16 -10.63
C ALA A 74 15.00 0.86 -10.62
N LEU A 75 15.69 1.02 -9.49
CA LEU A 75 16.89 1.86 -9.41
C LEU A 75 18.02 1.35 -10.31
N ASP A 76 18.34 0.06 -10.26
CA ASP A 76 19.34 -0.58 -11.12
C ASP A 76 19.00 -0.46 -12.61
N GLY A 77 17.70 -0.34 -12.94
CA GLY A 77 17.20 -0.12 -14.28
C GLY A 77 17.13 1.36 -14.72
N GLY A 78 17.53 2.31 -13.86
CA GLY A 78 17.47 3.74 -14.13
C GLY A 78 16.08 4.37 -13.99
N GLU A 79 15.08 3.65 -13.44
CA GLU A 79 13.71 4.15 -13.20
C GLU A 79 13.63 5.01 -11.91
N ILE A 80 14.57 5.93 -11.72
CA ILE A 80 14.78 6.68 -10.45
C ILE A 80 13.53 7.47 -10.04
N GLU A 81 12.93 8.23 -10.95
CA GLU A 81 11.74 9.05 -10.64
C GLU A 81 10.54 8.20 -10.19
N LYS A 82 10.42 6.99 -10.74
CA LYS A 82 9.37 6.05 -10.36
C LYS A 82 9.63 5.44 -8.98
N ALA A 83 10.89 5.15 -8.66
CA ALA A 83 11.32 4.69 -7.35
C ALA A 83 11.12 5.77 -6.25
N LYS A 84 11.38 7.04 -6.57
CA LYS A 84 11.06 8.19 -5.69
C LYS A 84 9.57 8.27 -5.40
N ALA A 85 8.74 8.26 -6.45
CA ALA A 85 7.28 8.33 -6.29
C ALA A 85 6.72 7.15 -5.47
N TRP A 86 7.30 5.97 -5.62
CA TRP A 86 6.98 4.80 -4.79
C TRP A 86 7.31 5.04 -3.31
N LEU A 87 8.50 5.56 -3.01
CA LEU A 87 8.92 5.85 -1.64
C LEU A 87 8.04 6.95 -1.01
N GLU A 88 7.75 8.01 -1.75
CA GLU A 88 6.85 9.09 -1.32
C GLU A 88 5.45 8.56 -0.99
N HIS A 89 4.90 7.65 -1.81
CA HIS A 89 3.61 7.04 -1.53
C HIS A 89 3.63 6.23 -0.23
N ILE A 90 4.72 5.52 0.07
CA ILE A 90 4.88 4.80 1.34
C ILE A 90 4.95 5.77 2.52
N VAL A 91 5.74 6.84 2.40
CA VAL A 91 5.88 7.87 3.45
C VAL A 91 4.52 8.53 3.74
N ALA A 92 3.77 8.89 2.70
CA ALA A 92 2.44 9.49 2.83
C ALA A 92 1.40 8.54 3.45
N ASN A 93 1.62 7.23 3.36
CA ASN A 93 0.72 6.19 3.86
C ASN A 93 1.37 5.31 4.95
N LYS A 94 2.29 5.87 5.75
CA LYS A 94 3.11 5.15 6.75
C LYS A 94 2.31 4.16 7.60
N ASP A 95 1.12 4.53 8.06
CA ASP A 95 0.27 3.69 8.92
C ASP A 95 -0.20 2.40 8.23
N SER A 96 -0.25 2.37 6.89
CA SER A 96 -0.58 1.17 6.10
C SER A 96 0.61 0.21 5.93
N PHE A 97 1.79 0.56 6.42
CA PHE A 97 3.02 -0.24 6.32
C PHE A 97 3.60 -0.62 7.69
N PRO A 98 2.84 -1.38 8.52
CA PRO A 98 3.27 -1.75 9.87
C PRO A 98 4.58 -2.56 9.87
N GLN A 99 4.90 -3.25 8.77
CA GLN A 99 6.15 -4.00 8.66
C GLN A 99 7.42 -3.14 8.74
N TYR A 100 7.31 -1.82 8.51
CA TYR A 100 8.45 -0.89 8.58
C TYR A 100 8.44 -0.07 9.87
N HIS A 101 7.41 -0.16 10.71
CA HIS A 101 7.24 0.75 11.85
C HIS A 101 8.37 0.67 12.87
N SER A 102 8.80 -0.54 13.22
CA SER A 102 9.85 -0.75 14.23
C SER A 102 11.24 -0.27 13.78
N THR A 103 11.45 -0.12 12.48
CA THR A 103 12.73 0.29 11.87
C THR A 103 12.58 1.51 10.97
N TRP A 104 11.50 2.29 11.12
CA TRP A 104 11.06 3.27 10.12
C TRP A 104 12.17 4.24 9.71
N GLU A 105 12.81 4.90 10.67
CA GLU A 105 13.87 5.89 10.40
C GLU A 105 15.04 5.26 9.64
N ARG A 106 15.49 4.08 10.08
CA ARG A 106 16.57 3.36 9.42
C ARG A 106 16.17 2.88 8.02
N TRP A 107 14.98 2.29 7.89
CA TRP A 107 14.47 1.80 6.62
C TRP A 107 14.35 2.94 5.61
N LEU A 108 13.82 4.10 6.02
CA LEU A 108 13.66 5.27 5.17
C LEU A 108 15.02 5.82 4.73
N ALA A 109 15.97 5.98 5.66
CA ALA A 109 17.33 6.40 5.34
C ALA A 109 17.99 5.45 4.32
N ASP A 110 17.91 4.14 4.55
CA ASP A 110 18.43 3.13 3.62
C ASP A 110 17.78 3.24 2.22
N ARG A 111 16.55 3.74 2.07
CA ARG A 111 15.92 3.94 0.74
C ARG A 111 16.33 5.26 0.09
N GLN A 112 16.56 6.30 0.89
CA GLN A 112 17.03 7.59 0.41
C GLN A 112 18.48 7.49 -0.10
N ASP A 113 19.34 6.77 0.63
CA ASP A 113 20.72 6.49 0.22
C ASP A 113 20.76 5.66 -1.08
N ASP A 114 19.89 4.65 -1.23
CA ASP A 114 19.76 3.88 -2.48
C ASP A 114 19.41 4.79 -3.69
N ILE A 115 18.52 5.77 -3.49
CA ILE A 115 18.13 6.74 -4.54
C ILE A 115 19.30 7.66 -4.89
N GLU A 116 19.99 8.23 -3.90
CA GLU A 116 21.14 9.11 -4.11
C GLU A 116 22.26 8.39 -4.87
N ALA A 117 22.54 7.13 -4.50
CA ALA A 117 23.53 6.31 -5.19
C ALA A 117 23.16 6.10 -6.67
N ALA A 118 21.89 5.79 -6.96
CA ALA A 118 21.41 5.64 -8.33
C ALA A 118 21.47 6.96 -9.12
N GLU A 119 21.14 8.09 -8.51
CA GLU A 119 21.26 9.40 -9.17
C GLU A 119 22.69 9.70 -9.59
N ILE A 120 23.68 9.36 -8.76
CA ILE A 120 25.10 9.52 -9.09
C ILE A 120 25.52 8.57 -10.22
N GLU A 121 25.01 7.34 -10.25
CA GLU A 121 25.37 6.35 -11.27
C GLU A 121 24.81 6.72 -12.66
N PHE A 122 23.60 7.29 -12.70
CA PHE A 122 22.90 7.62 -13.95
C PHE A 122 23.00 9.11 -14.36
N SER A 123 23.75 9.94 -13.63
CA SER A 123 24.06 11.34 -13.99
C SER A 123 25.17 11.44 -15.05
#